data_AF-A0A969NGD5-F1
#
_entry.id   AF-A0A969NGD5-F1
#
_cell.length_a   1.000
_cell.length_b   1.000
_cell.length_c   1.000
_cell.angle_alpha   90.00
_cell.angle_beta   90.00
_cell.angle_gamma   90.00
#
_symmetry.space_group_name_H-M   'P 1'
#
loop_
_entity.id
_entity.type
_entity.pdbx_description
1 polymer ?
#
loop_
_entity_poly.entity_id
_entity_poly.type
_entity_poly.pdbx_seq_one_letter_code
_entity_poly.pdbx_strand_id
1 'polypeptide(L)'
;MGLENTHTIARVVVDPSNSDVVYVAATGHEWTANKERGLFKTTDGGKTWEKVLYISENAGISDVVIDPTNSQTLYCTSWERIRLKWGDPRTNDNTKHSGVWKSTDGGKNWKQINNGLPAPNHCGRIGIDLCKEKPNVLYLLLDNYEIAEKAKPGDKDAYGRQKKDVIKGATVYRSDDSGENWKQVSGQTEETNKYMMRHSGTYGWVFGQIRVDPKDPEVIWTMGLFLNKSEDGGKTFKAIREMHMDHHGLWIDPNNPNYLLNVQDGGLSISYDKRQKLAKSD
;
A
#
# COMPACT_ATOMS: atom_id res chain seq x y z
N MET A 1 -8.02 -14.24 23.18
CA MET A 1 -8.01 -13.99 21.72
C MET A 1 -6.59 -14.34 21.25
N GLY A 2 -6.23 -14.23 19.96
CA GLY A 2 -4.94 -14.75 19.44
C GLY A 2 -4.02 -13.68 18.85
N LEU A 3 -4.35 -12.41 19.09
CA LEU A 3 -3.72 -11.25 18.43
C LEU A 3 -3.16 -10.22 19.43
N GLU A 4 -3.25 -10.47 20.75
CA GLU A 4 -2.97 -9.49 21.80
C GLU A 4 -1.57 -8.87 21.67
N ASN A 5 -0.57 -9.67 21.31
CA ASN A 5 0.81 -9.22 21.24
C ASN A 5 1.22 -8.65 19.87
N THR A 6 0.30 -8.57 18.90
CA THR A 6 0.61 -8.05 17.55
C THR A 6 0.80 -6.52 17.53
N HIS A 7 0.14 -5.80 18.43
CA HIS A 7 0.14 -4.34 18.59
C HIS A 7 -0.38 -3.56 17.36
N THR A 8 0.33 -3.60 16.24
CA THR A 8 0.04 -2.79 15.07
C THR A 8 -0.61 -3.64 13.98
N ILE A 9 -1.88 -3.33 13.70
CA ILE A 9 -2.67 -3.95 12.63
C ILE A 9 -2.71 -2.98 11.45
N ALA A 10 -2.23 -3.43 10.29
CA ALA A 10 -2.18 -2.60 9.09
C ALA A 10 -3.41 -2.76 8.20
N ARG A 11 -4.00 -3.97 8.17
CA ARG A 11 -5.16 -4.28 7.34
C ARG A 11 -5.99 -5.41 7.94
N VAL A 12 -7.30 -5.30 7.80
CA VAL A 12 -8.25 -6.38 8.05
C VAL A 12 -9.08 -6.56 6.78
N VAL A 13 -9.22 -7.80 6.31
CA VAL A 13 -10.10 -8.15 5.20
C VAL A 13 -10.98 -9.33 5.58
N VAL A 14 -12.25 -9.24 5.20
CA VAL A 14 -13.25 -10.29 5.41
C VAL A 14 -13.48 -10.97 4.06
N ASP A 15 -13.54 -12.30 4.07
CA ASP A 15 -13.84 -13.07 2.87
C ASP A 15 -15.23 -12.68 2.34
N PRO A 16 -15.36 -12.32 1.05
CA PRO A 16 -16.63 -11.86 0.49
C PRO A 16 -17.71 -12.94 0.42
N SER A 17 -17.33 -14.22 0.52
CA SER A 17 -18.24 -15.37 0.47
C SER A 17 -18.56 -15.95 1.84
N ASN A 18 -17.76 -15.65 2.87
CA ASN A 18 -17.94 -16.20 4.21
C ASN A 18 -17.41 -15.24 5.30
N SER A 19 -18.30 -14.58 6.03
CA SER A 19 -17.94 -13.61 7.08
C SER A 19 -17.21 -14.21 8.28
N ASP A 20 -17.23 -15.53 8.46
CA ASP A 20 -16.45 -16.19 9.52
C ASP A 20 -14.96 -16.31 9.16
N VAL A 21 -14.62 -16.10 7.89
CA VAL A 21 -13.23 -16.11 7.41
C VAL A 21 -12.71 -14.68 7.32
N VAL A 22 -11.73 -14.36 8.16
CA VAL A 22 -11.12 -13.03 8.25
C VAL A 22 -9.60 -13.16 8.25
N TYR A 23 -8.94 -12.23 7.57
CA TYR A 23 -7.49 -12.10 7.58
C TYR A 23 -7.05 -10.78 8.21
N VAL A 24 -6.02 -10.83 9.03
CA VAL A 24 -5.45 -9.68 9.74
C VAL A 24 -3.97 -9.58 9.39
N ALA A 25 -3.58 -8.51 8.71
CA ALA A 25 -2.20 -8.16 8.42
C ALA A 25 -1.61 -7.39 9.60
N ALA A 26 -0.64 -8.00 10.27
CA ALA A 26 0.05 -7.40 11.41
C ALA A 26 1.48 -7.04 11.03
N THR A 27 1.82 -5.77 11.21
CA THR A 27 3.20 -5.32 11.11
C THR A 27 3.98 -5.62 12.38
N GLY A 28 3.31 -5.91 13.51
CA GLY A 28 3.95 -6.21 14.80
C GLY A 28 4.38 -4.96 15.58
N HIS A 29 5.32 -5.14 16.51
CA HIS A 29 5.88 -4.05 17.31
C HIS A 29 6.66 -3.08 16.42
N GLU A 30 6.42 -1.78 16.57
CA GLU A 30 7.04 -0.79 15.67
C GLU A 30 8.55 -0.60 15.92
N TRP A 31 9.00 -0.82 17.15
CA TRP A 31 10.33 -0.39 17.61
C TRP A 31 11.32 -1.53 17.83
N THR A 32 10.89 -2.79 17.76
CA THR A 32 11.69 -3.97 18.09
C THR A 32 11.44 -5.12 17.12
N ALA A 33 12.46 -5.97 16.93
CA ALA A 33 12.28 -7.29 16.33
C ALA A 33 11.34 -8.13 17.22
N ASN A 34 10.37 -8.82 16.62
CA ASN A 34 9.37 -9.61 17.34
C ASN A 34 8.73 -10.68 16.44
N LYS A 35 8.27 -11.79 17.02
CA LYS A 35 7.71 -12.92 16.28
C LYS A 35 6.23 -12.75 15.96
N GLU A 36 5.59 -11.71 16.49
CA GLU A 36 4.16 -11.43 16.42
C GLU A 36 3.74 -10.78 15.09
N ARG A 37 4.69 -10.53 14.20
CA ARG A 37 4.46 -10.10 12.81
C ARG A 37 3.85 -11.21 11.96
N GLY A 38 3.09 -10.86 10.93
CA GLY A 38 2.63 -11.82 9.93
C GLY A 38 1.21 -11.57 9.43
N LEU A 39 0.69 -12.54 8.68
CA LEU A 39 -0.72 -12.63 8.33
C LEU A 39 -1.38 -13.66 9.24
N PHE A 40 -2.50 -13.28 9.83
CA PHE A 40 -3.31 -14.15 10.68
C PHE A 40 -4.65 -14.40 10.01
N LYS A 41 -5.20 -15.60 10.20
CA LYS A 41 -6.48 -16.04 9.66
C LYS A 41 -7.36 -16.58 10.78
N THR A 42 -8.65 -16.31 10.70
CA THR A 42 -9.69 -17.02 11.46
C THR A 42 -10.67 -17.65 10.48
N THR A 43 -11.37 -18.69 10.92
CA THR A 43 -12.48 -19.33 10.20
C THR A 43 -13.71 -19.52 11.10
N ASP A 44 -13.74 -18.85 12.25
CA ASP A 44 -14.79 -18.97 13.27
C ASP A 44 -15.29 -17.60 13.77
N GLY A 45 -15.14 -16.56 12.93
CA GLY A 45 -15.56 -15.21 13.24
C GLY A 45 -14.65 -14.50 14.27
N GLY A 46 -13.39 -14.93 14.38
CA GLY A 46 -12.37 -14.30 15.22
C GLY A 46 -12.26 -14.86 16.63
N LYS A 47 -12.88 -16.01 16.92
CA LYS A 47 -12.73 -16.70 18.22
C LYS A 47 -11.34 -17.30 18.36
N THR A 48 -10.83 -17.90 17.28
CA THR A 48 -9.46 -18.42 17.18
C THR A 48 -8.73 -17.87 15.97
N TRP A 49 -7.40 -17.78 16.07
CA TRP A 49 -6.53 -17.21 15.04
C TRP A 49 -5.32 -18.10 14.79
N GLU A 50 -5.01 -18.31 13.52
CA GLU A 50 -3.83 -19.02 13.03
C GLU A 50 -2.90 -18.04 12.30
N LYS A 51 -1.59 -18.11 12.55
CA LYS A 51 -0.61 -17.34 11.77
C LYS A 51 -0.29 -18.11 10.49
N VAL A 52 -0.84 -17.64 9.36
CA VAL A 52 -0.77 -18.29 8.05
C VAL A 52 0.40 -17.82 7.19
N LEU A 53 1.05 -16.70 7.55
CA LEU A 53 2.30 -16.26 6.94
C LEU A 53 3.19 -15.58 7.98
N TYR A 54 4.41 -16.07 8.11
CA TYR A 54 5.48 -15.46 8.90
C TYR A 54 6.74 -15.36 8.04
N ILE A 55 7.41 -14.21 8.05
CA ILE A 55 8.58 -13.96 7.20
C ILE A 55 9.84 -13.83 8.06
N SER A 56 9.86 -12.88 8.99
CA SER A 56 10.96 -12.71 9.94
C SER A 56 10.54 -11.85 11.13
N GLU A 57 11.42 -11.70 12.12
CA GLU A 57 11.16 -10.85 13.28
C GLU A 57 11.15 -9.35 12.94
N ASN A 58 11.63 -8.98 11.75
CA ASN A 58 11.76 -7.60 11.27
C ASN A 58 10.74 -7.25 10.17
N ALA A 59 10.06 -8.24 9.61
CA ALA A 59 9.14 -8.07 8.48
C ALA A 59 7.74 -8.58 8.82
N GLY A 60 6.77 -7.67 8.72
CA GLY A 60 5.35 -7.99 8.88
C GLY A 60 4.56 -7.74 7.60
N ILE A 61 3.27 -8.04 7.65
CA ILE A 61 2.38 -7.86 6.51
C ILE A 61 1.72 -6.49 6.63
N SER A 62 1.87 -5.66 5.60
CA SER A 62 1.41 -4.27 5.59
C SER A 62 0.08 -4.08 4.86
N ASP A 63 -0.29 -4.99 3.97
CA ASP A 63 -1.56 -4.94 3.25
C ASP A 63 -1.91 -6.34 2.71
N VAL A 64 -3.20 -6.59 2.47
CA VAL A 64 -3.73 -7.85 1.96
C VAL A 64 -5.04 -7.61 1.21
N VAL A 65 -5.22 -8.33 0.11
CA VAL A 65 -6.46 -8.38 -0.68
C VAL A 65 -6.83 -9.81 -1.06
N ILE A 66 -8.12 -10.05 -1.19
CA ILE A 66 -8.71 -11.34 -1.59
C ILE A 66 -9.30 -11.17 -2.99
N ASP A 67 -9.07 -12.13 -3.88
CA ASP A 67 -9.78 -12.19 -5.14
C ASP A 67 -11.28 -12.46 -4.89
N PRO A 68 -12.18 -11.52 -5.24
CA PRO A 68 -13.61 -11.67 -4.96
C PRO A 68 -14.29 -12.78 -5.76
N THR A 69 -13.65 -13.27 -6.83
CA THR A 69 -14.16 -14.37 -7.66
C THR A 69 -13.67 -15.74 -7.20
N ASN A 70 -12.61 -15.77 -6.37
CA ASN A 70 -12.04 -16.99 -5.82
C ASN A 70 -11.32 -16.70 -4.49
N SER A 71 -11.99 -16.87 -3.36
CA SER A 71 -11.43 -16.59 -2.03
C SER A 71 -10.21 -17.46 -1.64
N GLN A 72 -9.86 -18.48 -2.43
CA GLN A 72 -8.61 -19.22 -2.26
C GLN A 72 -7.40 -18.41 -2.74
N THR A 73 -7.61 -17.39 -3.57
CA THR A 73 -6.54 -16.53 -4.11
C THR A 73 -6.40 -15.26 -3.27
N LEU A 74 -5.22 -15.08 -2.68
CA LEU A 74 -4.89 -13.92 -1.87
C LEU A 74 -3.57 -13.32 -2.31
N TYR A 75 -3.47 -12.01 -2.14
CA TYR A 75 -2.24 -11.26 -2.33
C TYR A 75 -1.95 -10.44 -1.09
N CYS A 76 -0.70 -10.42 -0.65
CA CYS A 76 -0.29 -9.56 0.46
C CYS A 76 1.09 -8.96 0.24
N THR A 77 1.34 -7.84 0.91
CA THR A 77 2.63 -7.15 0.86
C THR A 77 3.33 -7.25 2.20
N SER A 78 4.62 -7.54 2.17
CA SER A 78 5.47 -7.50 3.35
C SER A 78 6.29 -6.23 3.38
N TRP A 79 6.53 -5.73 4.59
CA TRP A 79 7.38 -4.58 4.83
C TRP A 79 8.33 -4.88 5.98
N GLU A 80 9.63 -4.87 5.66
CA GLU A 80 10.69 -4.98 6.66
C GLU A 80 11.01 -3.61 7.24
N ARG A 81 10.66 -3.41 8.51
CA ARG A 81 10.77 -2.12 9.20
C ARG A 81 11.00 -2.30 10.69
N ILE A 82 11.97 -1.55 11.20
CA ILE A 82 12.05 -1.11 12.59
C ILE A 82 12.09 0.41 12.61
N ARG A 83 11.20 1.03 13.38
CA ARG A 83 11.20 2.49 13.58
C ARG A 83 12.14 2.83 14.73
N LEU A 84 13.25 3.47 14.41
CA LEU A 84 14.19 3.97 15.43
C LEU A 84 13.74 5.34 15.94
N LYS A 85 14.08 5.67 17.19
CA LYS A 85 13.68 6.94 17.84
C LYS A 85 14.15 8.20 17.08
N TRP A 86 15.23 8.08 16.29
CA TRP A 86 15.92 9.20 15.65
C TRP A 86 15.82 9.22 14.11
N GLY A 87 14.83 8.55 13.51
CA GLY A 87 14.65 8.63 12.06
C GLY A 87 13.37 7.96 11.54
N ASP A 88 13.02 8.33 10.31
CA ASP A 88 11.98 7.63 9.55
C ASP A 88 12.39 6.18 9.30
N PRO A 89 11.42 5.24 9.24
CA PRO A 89 11.71 3.88 8.85
C PRO A 89 12.17 3.86 7.38
N ARG A 90 13.42 3.44 7.15
CA ARG A 90 14.02 3.33 5.82
C ARG A 90 14.55 1.93 5.58
N THR A 91 14.64 1.54 4.31
CA THR A 91 15.36 0.34 3.91
C THR A 91 16.88 0.56 4.02
N ASN A 92 17.62 -0.54 4.07
CA ASN A 92 19.08 -0.55 4.04
C ASN A 92 19.57 -1.80 3.28
N ASP A 93 20.88 -1.92 3.07
CA ASP A 93 21.46 -3.03 2.28
C ASP A 93 21.19 -4.43 2.85
N ASN A 94 20.84 -4.53 4.14
CA ASN A 94 20.47 -5.79 4.78
C ASN A 94 18.96 -6.09 4.71
N THR A 95 18.14 -5.17 4.20
CA THR A 95 16.70 -5.37 4.00
C THR A 95 16.47 -6.41 2.90
N LYS A 96 15.82 -7.53 3.24
CA LYS A 96 15.66 -8.69 2.34
C LYS A 96 14.22 -9.14 2.16
N HIS A 97 13.31 -8.69 3.02
CA HIS A 97 12.00 -9.30 3.17
C HIS A 97 10.82 -8.42 2.76
N SER A 98 11.04 -7.23 2.21
CA SER A 98 9.97 -6.44 1.58
C SER A 98 9.60 -7.01 0.21
N GLY A 99 8.30 -7.10 -0.10
CA GLY A 99 7.83 -7.64 -1.39
C GLY A 99 6.37 -8.04 -1.40
N VAL A 100 5.97 -8.75 -2.45
CA VAL A 100 4.60 -9.21 -2.71
C VAL A 100 4.55 -10.74 -2.71
N TRP A 101 3.49 -11.26 -2.08
CA TRP A 101 3.25 -12.68 -1.90
C TRP A 101 1.87 -13.03 -2.42
N LYS A 102 1.75 -14.24 -2.98
CA LYS A 102 0.51 -14.81 -3.49
C LYS A 102 0.27 -16.18 -2.87
N SER A 103 -0.98 -16.42 -2.51
CA SER A 103 -1.50 -17.75 -2.17
C SER A 103 -2.65 -18.08 -3.11
N THR A 104 -2.79 -19.36 -3.46
CA THR A 104 -3.90 -19.89 -4.26
C THR A 104 -4.65 -21.02 -3.53
N ASP A 105 -4.41 -21.17 -2.23
CA ASP A 105 -4.98 -22.22 -1.39
C ASP A 105 -5.53 -21.68 -0.06
N GLY A 106 -5.94 -20.42 -0.05
CA GLY A 106 -6.58 -19.78 1.10
C GLY A 106 -5.60 -19.41 2.21
N GLY A 107 -4.32 -19.23 1.87
CA GLY A 107 -3.24 -18.82 2.76
C GLY A 107 -2.44 -19.97 3.37
N LYS A 108 -2.61 -21.23 2.90
CA LYS A 108 -1.84 -22.37 3.43
C LYS A 108 -0.40 -22.36 2.92
N ASN A 109 -0.21 -22.00 1.65
CA ASN A 109 1.10 -21.84 1.03
C ASN A 109 1.21 -20.46 0.36
N TRP A 110 2.42 -19.91 0.35
CA TRP A 110 2.73 -18.59 -0.20
C TRP A 110 3.96 -18.63 -1.09
N LYS A 111 3.90 -17.89 -2.20
CA LYS A 111 5.02 -17.70 -3.13
C LYS A 111 5.27 -16.21 -3.33
N GLN A 112 6.54 -15.81 -3.41
CA GLN A 112 6.92 -14.46 -3.82
C GLN A 112 6.65 -14.26 -5.32
N ILE A 113 6.08 -13.10 -5.65
CA ILE A 113 5.71 -12.73 -7.02
C ILE A 113 6.26 -11.33 -7.35
N ASN A 114 7.58 -11.18 -7.22
CA ASN A 114 8.26 -9.88 -7.29
C ASN A 114 8.84 -9.54 -8.69
N ASN A 115 8.51 -10.32 -9.72
CA ASN A 115 9.13 -10.12 -11.02
C ASN A 115 8.80 -8.73 -11.59
N GLY A 116 9.82 -7.95 -11.95
CA GLY A 116 9.67 -6.57 -12.41
C GLY A 116 9.60 -5.50 -11.31
N LEU A 117 9.69 -5.90 -10.03
CA LEU A 117 9.83 -4.97 -8.90
C LEU A 117 11.31 -4.69 -8.58
N PRO A 118 11.63 -3.56 -7.91
CA PRO A 118 12.96 -3.31 -7.37
C PRO A 118 13.40 -4.39 -6.38
N ALA A 119 14.71 -4.48 -6.14
CA ALA A 119 15.25 -5.35 -5.10
C ALA A 119 14.68 -4.98 -3.71
N PRO A 120 14.54 -5.93 -2.77
CA PRO A 120 13.90 -5.67 -1.47
C PRO A 120 14.51 -4.52 -0.66
N ASN A 121 15.81 -4.27 -0.79
CA ASN A 121 16.50 -3.15 -0.15
C ASN A 121 16.14 -1.76 -0.72
N HIS A 122 15.37 -1.72 -1.80
CA HIS A 122 14.77 -0.50 -2.33
C HIS A 122 13.24 -0.44 -2.13
N CYS A 123 12.65 -1.46 -1.50
CA CYS A 123 11.22 -1.57 -1.31
C CYS A 123 10.83 -1.17 0.14
N GLY A 124 10.27 0.03 0.28
CA GLY A 124 9.64 0.48 1.51
C GLY A 124 8.26 -0.15 1.73
N ARG A 125 7.31 0.62 2.27
CA ARG A 125 5.92 0.17 2.40
C ARG A 125 5.29 0.00 1.01
N ILE A 126 4.50 -1.05 0.84
CA ILE A 126 3.80 -1.36 -0.41
C ILE A 126 2.31 -1.52 -0.12
N GLY A 127 1.49 -0.68 -0.73
CA GLY A 127 0.03 -0.89 -0.78
C GLY A 127 -0.34 -1.75 -1.98
N ILE A 128 -1.39 -2.56 -1.87
CA ILE A 128 -1.88 -3.41 -2.96
C ILE A 128 -3.40 -3.31 -3.09
N ASP A 129 -3.90 -3.29 -4.33
CA ASP A 129 -5.32 -3.50 -4.60
C ASP A 129 -5.54 -4.11 -5.99
N LEU A 130 -6.74 -4.63 -6.23
CA LEU A 130 -7.13 -5.27 -7.50
C LEU A 130 -8.46 -4.72 -8.03
N CYS A 131 -8.66 -4.81 -9.34
CA CYS A 131 -9.96 -4.51 -9.95
C CYS A 131 -10.94 -5.67 -9.66
N LYS A 132 -12.09 -5.40 -9.03
CA LYS A 132 -13.02 -6.48 -8.63
C LYS A 132 -13.65 -7.22 -9.81
N GLU A 133 -13.99 -6.51 -10.90
CA GLU A 133 -14.52 -7.13 -12.12
C GLU A 133 -13.43 -7.80 -12.97
N LYS A 134 -12.15 -7.45 -12.76
CA LYS A 134 -10.98 -8.00 -13.46
C LYS A 134 -9.85 -8.32 -12.46
N PRO A 135 -10.00 -9.33 -11.59
CA PRO A 135 -9.10 -9.57 -10.47
C PRO A 135 -7.69 -10.02 -10.87
N ASN A 136 -7.46 -10.33 -12.15
CA ASN A 136 -6.12 -10.52 -12.71
C ASN A 136 -5.34 -9.19 -12.87
N VAL A 137 -6.01 -8.04 -12.79
CA VAL A 137 -5.38 -6.72 -12.83
C VAL A 137 -5.15 -6.21 -11.41
N LEU A 138 -3.88 -6.10 -11.04
CA LEU A 138 -3.44 -5.64 -9.73
C LEU A 138 -2.57 -4.40 -9.85
N TYR A 139 -2.61 -3.60 -8.79
CA TYR A 139 -1.80 -2.41 -8.65
C TYR A 139 -1.05 -2.40 -7.33
N LEU A 140 0.17 -1.85 -7.36
CA LEU A 140 0.97 -1.55 -6.17
C LEU A 140 1.26 -0.07 -6.11
N LEU A 141 1.25 0.49 -4.91
CA LEU A 141 1.92 1.75 -4.59
C LEU A 141 3.12 1.45 -3.70
N LEU A 142 4.32 1.65 -4.22
CA LEU A 142 5.59 1.31 -3.58
C LEU A 142 6.33 2.58 -3.17
N ASP A 143 6.77 2.65 -1.91
CA ASP A 143 7.72 3.66 -1.44
C ASP A 143 9.14 3.25 -1.86
N ASN A 144 9.61 3.81 -2.98
CA ASN A 144 10.81 3.36 -3.69
C ASN A 144 12.06 4.13 -3.22
N TYR A 145 13.00 3.39 -2.63
CA TYR A 145 14.27 3.90 -2.10
C TYR A 145 15.43 3.86 -3.10
N GLU A 146 15.21 3.49 -4.36
CA GLU A 146 16.19 3.74 -5.43
C GLU A 146 16.48 5.24 -5.52
N ILE A 147 17.74 5.60 -5.74
CA ILE A 147 18.15 7.01 -5.85
C ILE A 147 17.70 7.54 -7.21
N ALA A 148 16.89 8.60 -7.19
CA ALA A 148 16.51 9.36 -8.37
C ALA A 148 17.53 10.47 -8.69
N GLU A 149 18.04 11.15 -7.66
CA GLU A 149 19.03 12.23 -7.81
C GLU A 149 20.05 12.18 -6.68
N LYS A 150 21.34 12.28 -7.04
CA LYS A 150 22.44 12.38 -6.09
C LYS A 150 22.59 13.82 -5.60
N ALA A 151 22.71 14.00 -4.29
CA ALA A 151 22.97 15.33 -3.74
C ALA A 151 24.37 15.79 -4.13
N LYS A 152 24.51 17.07 -4.51
CA LYS A 152 25.81 17.65 -4.80
C LYS A 152 26.54 17.98 -3.49
N PRO A 153 27.85 17.70 -3.39
CA PRO A 153 28.64 18.13 -2.24
C PRO A 153 28.56 19.64 -2.04
N GLY A 154 28.27 20.08 -0.81
CA GLY A 154 28.14 21.50 -0.46
C GLY A 154 26.75 22.08 -0.63
N ASP A 155 25.82 21.40 -1.32
CA ASP A 155 24.43 21.83 -1.39
C ASP A 155 23.78 21.74 -0.01
N LYS A 156 23.24 22.86 0.47
CA LYS A 156 22.59 22.94 1.78
C LYS A 156 21.07 22.93 1.67
N ASP A 157 20.41 22.27 2.62
CA ASP A 157 18.97 22.34 2.82
C ASP A 157 18.56 23.68 3.47
N ALA A 158 17.25 23.90 3.68
CA ALA A 158 16.73 25.12 4.27
C ALA A 158 17.25 25.41 5.71
N TYR A 159 17.87 24.42 6.36
CA TYR A 159 18.45 24.52 7.70
C TYR A 159 19.98 24.62 7.66
N GLY A 160 20.60 24.78 6.49
CA GLY A 160 22.04 24.90 6.33
C GLY A 160 22.81 23.56 6.41
N ARG A 161 22.11 22.42 6.42
CA ARG A 161 22.70 21.07 6.48
C ARG A 161 22.95 20.53 5.08
N GLN A 162 23.93 19.65 4.91
CA GLN A 162 24.15 18.97 3.62
C GLN A 162 22.86 18.26 3.16
N LYS A 163 22.42 18.55 1.92
CA LYS A 163 21.31 17.84 1.30
C LYS A 163 21.63 16.35 1.18
N LYS A 164 20.62 15.52 1.36
CA LYS A 164 20.68 14.07 1.15
C LYS A 164 20.23 13.72 -0.27
N ASP A 165 20.64 12.55 -0.74
CA ASP A 165 20.14 11.97 -1.99
C ASP A 165 18.61 11.93 -2.01
N VAL A 166 18.06 12.15 -3.20
CA VAL A 166 16.61 12.12 -3.43
C VAL A 166 16.25 10.74 -3.95
N ILE A 167 15.35 10.06 -3.24
CA ILE A 167 14.80 8.77 -3.67
C ILE A 167 13.69 8.97 -4.71
N LYS A 168 13.37 7.91 -5.47
CA LYS A 168 12.20 7.92 -6.37
C LYS A 168 10.89 8.20 -5.62
N GLY A 169 10.76 7.71 -4.39
CA GLY A 169 9.55 7.89 -3.59
C GLY A 169 8.40 7.07 -4.13
N ALA A 170 7.20 7.64 -4.20
CA ALA A 170 6.01 6.90 -4.65
C ALA A 170 6.15 6.41 -6.10
N THR A 171 6.07 5.12 -6.33
CA THR A 171 5.96 4.53 -7.67
C THR A 171 4.79 3.57 -7.75
N VAL A 172 4.09 3.56 -8.89
CA VAL A 172 2.95 2.69 -9.14
C VAL A 172 3.36 1.60 -10.12
N TYR A 173 3.08 0.36 -9.75
CA TYR A 173 3.25 -0.81 -10.59
C TYR A 173 1.90 -1.44 -10.91
N ARG A 174 1.79 -2.01 -12.11
CA ARG A 174 0.63 -2.76 -12.58
C ARG A 174 1.05 -4.17 -12.98
N SER A 175 0.20 -5.15 -12.68
CA SER A 175 0.22 -6.48 -13.28
C SER A 175 -1.14 -6.73 -13.93
N ASP A 176 -1.15 -7.34 -15.12
CA ASP A 176 -2.36 -7.79 -15.83
C ASP A 176 -2.47 -9.32 -15.86
N ASP A 177 -1.60 -10.01 -15.14
CA ASP A 177 -1.42 -11.46 -15.14
C ASP A 177 -1.42 -12.04 -13.73
N SER A 178 -2.28 -11.53 -12.86
CA SER A 178 -2.47 -12.06 -11.51
C SER A 178 -1.19 -12.03 -10.66
N GLY A 179 -0.35 -11.02 -10.87
CA GLY A 179 0.87 -10.74 -10.13
C GLY A 179 2.13 -11.41 -10.66
N GLU A 180 2.08 -12.18 -11.75
CA GLU A 180 3.26 -12.89 -12.26
C GLU A 180 4.33 -11.94 -12.83
N ASN A 181 3.93 -10.81 -13.45
CA ASN A 181 4.83 -9.76 -13.93
C ASN A 181 4.33 -8.37 -13.57
N TRP A 182 5.21 -7.55 -13.00
CA TRP A 182 4.93 -6.15 -12.66
C TRP A 182 5.64 -5.20 -13.62
N LYS A 183 4.95 -4.11 -13.98
CA LYS A 183 5.50 -3.00 -14.77
C LYS A 183 5.27 -1.70 -14.05
N GLN A 184 6.32 -0.89 -13.89
CA GLN A 184 6.15 0.47 -13.40
C GLN A 184 5.35 1.28 -14.44
N VAL A 185 4.21 1.85 -14.06
CA VAL A 185 3.34 2.64 -14.94
C VAL A 185 3.46 4.13 -14.67
N SER A 186 3.81 4.52 -13.44
CA SER A 186 4.01 5.93 -13.08
C SER A 186 5.39 6.44 -13.47
N GLY A 187 5.53 7.76 -13.58
CA GLY A 187 6.85 8.42 -13.69
C GLY A 187 7.60 8.13 -14.99
N GLN A 188 6.89 7.82 -16.08
CA GLN A 188 7.48 7.49 -17.39
C GLN A 188 8.06 8.69 -18.13
N THR A 189 7.74 9.91 -17.68
CA THR A 189 8.28 11.16 -18.22
C THR A 189 8.90 11.97 -17.09
N GLU A 190 9.75 12.95 -17.42
CA GLU A 190 10.34 13.82 -16.40
C GLU A 190 9.28 14.56 -15.56
N GLU A 191 8.20 15.02 -16.19
CA GLU A 191 7.09 15.70 -15.52
C GLU A 191 6.35 14.77 -14.55
N THR A 192 5.92 13.61 -15.03
CA THR A 192 5.19 12.65 -14.18
C THR A 192 6.08 12.05 -13.10
N ASN A 193 7.40 11.94 -13.34
CA ASN A 193 8.36 11.52 -12.33
C ASN A 193 8.47 12.56 -11.20
N LYS A 194 8.63 13.85 -11.55
CA LYS A 194 8.66 14.95 -10.56
C LYS A 194 7.39 15.04 -9.74
N TYR A 195 6.23 14.77 -10.35
CA TYR A 195 4.95 14.69 -9.64
C TYR A 195 5.00 13.60 -8.56
N MET A 196 5.36 12.38 -8.95
CA MET A 196 5.37 11.23 -8.06
C MET A 196 6.41 11.34 -6.95
N MET A 197 7.58 11.93 -7.22
CA MET A 197 8.59 12.23 -6.18
C MET A 197 8.04 13.13 -5.06
N ARG A 198 7.07 14.01 -5.38
CA ARG A 198 6.45 14.94 -4.42
C ARG A 198 5.18 14.39 -3.78
N HIS A 199 4.61 13.31 -4.31
CA HIS A 199 3.33 12.72 -3.90
C HIS A 199 3.20 12.54 -2.37
N SER A 200 4.26 12.04 -1.73
CA SER A 200 4.27 11.68 -0.31
C SER A 200 5.15 12.58 0.56
N GLY A 201 5.76 13.65 0.03
CA GLY A 201 6.64 14.53 0.81
C GLY A 201 7.76 13.83 1.57
N THR A 202 8.32 12.73 1.03
CA THR A 202 9.29 11.79 1.66
C THR A 202 8.74 10.80 2.72
N TYR A 203 7.44 10.86 3.02
CA TYR A 203 6.77 10.00 4.01
C TYR A 203 5.98 8.86 3.34
N GLY A 204 6.53 8.19 2.33
CA GLY A 204 5.81 7.11 1.62
C GLY A 204 5.32 5.99 2.55
N TRP A 205 6.04 5.77 3.65
CA TRP A 205 5.67 4.86 4.73
C TRP A 205 4.36 5.21 5.46
N VAL A 206 3.94 6.48 5.46
CA VAL A 206 2.69 6.96 6.06
C VAL A 206 1.50 6.66 5.13
N PHE A 207 1.63 7.03 3.86
CA PHE A 207 0.48 7.10 2.96
C PHE A 207 0.24 5.86 2.10
N GLY A 208 1.24 4.99 1.93
CA GLY A 208 1.36 3.89 0.95
C GLY A 208 0.16 2.95 0.78
N GLN A 209 -0.97 3.47 0.34
CA GLN A 209 -2.22 2.80 0.02
C GLN A 209 -2.66 3.21 -1.39
N ILE A 210 -3.26 2.25 -2.08
CA ILE A 210 -3.84 2.39 -3.41
C ILE A 210 -5.24 1.79 -3.40
N ARG A 211 -6.16 2.33 -4.20
CA ARG A 211 -7.43 1.68 -4.52
C ARG A 211 -7.65 1.63 -6.02
N VAL A 212 -8.16 0.52 -6.49
CA VAL A 212 -8.57 0.34 -7.88
C VAL A 212 -10.08 0.47 -7.95
N ASP A 213 -10.59 1.16 -8.97
CA ASP A 213 -12.03 1.19 -9.22
C ASP A 213 -12.53 -0.24 -9.49
N PRO A 214 -13.61 -0.68 -8.82
CA PRO A 214 -14.04 -2.06 -8.88
C PRO A 214 -14.52 -2.49 -10.27
N LYS A 215 -14.86 -1.54 -11.15
CA LYS A 215 -15.40 -1.80 -12.50
C LYS A 215 -14.50 -1.36 -13.64
N ASP A 216 -13.53 -0.47 -13.37
CA ASP A 216 -12.63 0.04 -14.40
C ASP A 216 -11.16 0.01 -13.93
N PRO A 217 -10.33 -0.93 -14.41
CA PRO A 217 -8.94 -1.04 -13.98
C PRO A 217 -8.08 0.18 -14.35
N GLU A 218 -8.53 1.06 -15.26
CA GLU A 218 -7.78 2.27 -15.62
C GLU A 218 -7.99 3.40 -14.61
N VAL A 219 -9.00 3.30 -13.74
CA VAL A 219 -9.27 4.29 -12.71
C VAL A 219 -8.68 3.82 -11.38
N ILE A 220 -7.65 4.51 -10.92
CA ILE A 220 -6.99 4.20 -9.65
C ILE A 220 -6.81 5.45 -8.79
N TRP A 221 -6.69 5.22 -7.48
CA TRP A 221 -6.54 6.24 -6.47
C TRP A 221 -5.33 5.96 -5.61
N THR A 222 -4.43 6.93 -5.46
CA THR A 222 -3.32 6.84 -4.50
C THR A 222 -3.51 7.84 -3.38
N MET A 223 -3.36 7.35 -2.16
CA MET A 223 -3.42 8.17 -0.96
C MET A 223 -2.00 8.69 -0.68
N GLY A 224 -1.87 10.00 -0.56
CA GLY A 224 -0.62 10.73 -0.32
C GLY A 224 -0.89 11.96 0.56
N LEU A 225 -0.02 12.97 0.45
CA LEU A 225 -0.33 14.30 1.00
C LEU A 225 -1.66 14.84 0.45
N PHE A 226 -1.96 14.50 -0.81
CA PHE A 226 -3.27 14.70 -1.42
C PHE A 226 -3.86 13.36 -1.85
N LEU A 227 -5.17 13.32 -2.04
CA LEU A 227 -5.84 12.23 -2.74
C LEU A 227 -5.57 12.41 -4.23
N ASN A 228 -4.99 11.40 -4.87
CA ASN A 228 -4.64 11.46 -6.28
C ASN A 228 -5.50 10.48 -7.06
N LYS A 229 -6.04 10.92 -8.19
CA LYS A 229 -6.79 10.08 -9.12
C LYS A 229 -6.02 9.94 -10.44
N SER A 230 -5.97 8.73 -10.96
CA SER A 230 -5.59 8.45 -12.35
C SER A 230 -6.79 7.83 -13.07
N GLU A 231 -6.91 8.12 -14.36
CA GLU A 231 -7.92 7.57 -15.27
C GLU A 231 -7.26 6.92 -16.51
N ASP A 232 -5.95 6.66 -16.43
CA ASP A 232 -5.12 6.11 -17.51
C ASP A 232 -4.22 4.97 -17.03
N GLY A 233 -4.65 4.29 -15.97
CA GLY A 233 -3.98 3.14 -15.40
C GLY A 233 -2.69 3.47 -14.66
N GLY A 234 -2.59 4.68 -14.10
CA GLY A 234 -1.46 5.13 -13.27
C GLY A 234 -0.33 5.84 -14.01
N LYS A 235 -0.55 6.23 -15.27
CA LYS A 235 0.47 6.96 -16.07
C LYS A 235 0.51 8.43 -15.68
N THR A 236 -0.65 9.04 -15.47
CA THR A 236 -0.81 10.43 -14.99
C THR A 236 -1.77 10.50 -13.81
N PHE A 237 -1.58 11.51 -12.96
CA PHE A 237 -2.38 11.72 -11.76
C PHE A 237 -2.83 13.17 -11.64
N LYS A 238 -4.01 13.36 -11.05
CA LYS A 238 -4.53 14.65 -10.62
C LYS A 238 -4.83 14.61 -9.13
N ALA A 239 -4.24 15.56 -8.39
CA ALA A 239 -4.52 15.75 -6.97
C ALA A 239 -5.88 16.45 -6.80
N ILE A 240 -6.71 15.92 -5.91
CA ILE A 240 -7.92 16.55 -5.39
C ILE A 240 -7.50 17.35 -4.15
N ARG A 241 -7.81 18.64 -4.12
CA ARG A 241 -7.29 19.62 -3.14
C ARG A 241 -8.40 20.33 -2.36
N GLU A 242 -9.65 19.97 -2.63
CA GLU A 242 -10.86 20.57 -2.06
C GLU A 242 -11.14 20.12 -0.63
N MET A 243 -10.33 19.22 -0.07
CA MET A 243 -10.43 18.70 1.29
C MET A 243 -9.09 18.79 2.02
N HIS A 244 -9.11 18.52 3.32
CA HIS A 244 -7.90 18.50 4.13
C HIS A 244 -6.93 17.39 3.65
N MET A 245 -5.63 17.65 3.81
CA MET A 245 -4.52 16.80 3.36
C MET A 245 -4.38 15.53 4.20
N ASP A 246 -3.40 14.70 3.84
CA ASP A 246 -2.98 13.50 4.55
C ASP A 246 -4.06 12.40 4.54
N HIS A 247 -4.12 11.65 3.44
CA HIS A 247 -5.16 10.66 3.21
C HIS A 247 -4.70 9.26 3.63
N HIS A 248 -5.56 8.53 4.34
CA HIS A 248 -5.21 7.24 4.98
C HIS A 248 -6.17 6.11 4.65
N GLY A 249 -7.29 6.41 4.00
CA GLY A 249 -8.26 5.40 3.62
C GLY A 249 -9.17 5.87 2.50
N LEU A 250 -9.54 4.92 1.65
CA LEU A 250 -10.56 5.11 0.63
C LEU A 250 -11.34 3.81 0.51
N TRP A 251 -12.66 3.93 0.52
CA TRP A 251 -13.60 2.87 0.18
C TRP A 251 -14.42 3.31 -1.02
N ILE A 252 -14.57 2.42 -1.99
CA ILE A 252 -15.34 2.64 -3.23
C ILE A 252 -16.44 1.57 -3.24
N ASP A 253 -17.68 2.01 -3.42
CA ASP A 253 -18.80 1.08 -3.50
C ASP A 253 -18.65 0.18 -4.74
N PRO A 254 -18.61 -1.16 -4.58
CA PRO A 254 -18.47 -2.10 -5.69
C PRO A 254 -19.61 -2.02 -6.72
N ASN A 255 -20.82 -1.64 -6.29
CA ASN A 255 -22.00 -1.59 -7.12
C ASN A 255 -22.19 -0.20 -7.75
N ASN A 256 -21.73 0.85 -7.07
CA ASN A 256 -21.79 2.23 -7.55
C ASN A 256 -20.45 2.96 -7.35
N PRO A 257 -19.49 2.85 -8.28
CA PRO A 257 -18.16 3.42 -8.09
C PRO A 257 -18.11 4.95 -7.96
N ASN A 258 -19.23 5.64 -8.20
CA ASN A 258 -19.36 7.07 -7.94
C ASN A 258 -19.50 7.39 -6.45
N TYR A 259 -19.98 6.43 -5.65
CA TYR A 259 -20.09 6.53 -4.21
C TYR A 259 -18.79 6.08 -3.54
N LEU A 260 -18.09 7.02 -2.90
CA LEU A 260 -16.82 6.76 -2.22
C LEU A 260 -16.72 7.51 -0.89
N LEU A 261 -16.02 6.88 0.05
CA LEU A 261 -15.72 7.39 1.38
C LEU A 261 -14.21 7.54 1.53
N ASN A 262 -13.73 8.76 1.77
CA ASN A 262 -12.31 9.05 1.94
C ASN A 262 -12.02 9.51 3.38
N VAL A 263 -10.98 8.93 3.99
CA VAL A 263 -10.52 9.23 5.34
C VAL A 263 -9.18 9.95 5.26
N GLN A 264 -9.09 11.08 5.94
CA GLN A 264 -7.92 11.96 6.02
C GLN A 264 -7.81 12.59 7.42
N ASP A 265 -6.69 13.24 7.76
CA ASP A 265 -6.42 13.70 9.13
C ASP A 265 -7.46 14.67 9.72
N GLY A 266 -8.14 15.43 8.88
CA GLY A 266 -9.26 16.29 9.22
C GLY A 266 -10.64 15.61 9.24
N GLY A 267 -10.74 14.29 9.06
CA GLY A 267 -11.98 13.52 9.13
C GLY A 267 -12.38 12.75 7.86
N LEU A 268 -13.69 12.56 7.66
CA LEU A 268 -14.29 11.76 6.59
C LEU A 268 -14.93 12.66 5.52
N SER A 269 -14.74 12.33 4.25
CA SER A 269 -15.41 12.98 3.11
C SER A 269 -16.14 11.96 2.24
N ILE A 270 -17.28 12.35 1.65
CA ILE A 270 -18.15 11.50 0.82
C ILE A 270 -18.28 12.10 -0.60
N SER A 271 -18.23 11.26 -1.64
CA SER A 271 -18.54 11.64 -3.04
C SER A 271 -19.68 10.80 -3.59
N TYR A 272 -20.37 11.34 -4.60
CA TYR A 272 -21.41 10.65 -5.37
C TYR A 272 -21.17 10.67 -6.89
N ASP A 273 -19.99 11.10 -7.34
CA ASP A 273 -19.67 11.40 -8.74
C ASP A 273 -18.17 11.18 -9.08
N LYS A 274 -17.41 10.48 -8.22
CA LYS A 274 -15.94 10.35 -8.30
C LYS A 274 -15.17 11.67 -8.35
N ARG A 275 -15.80 12.79 -7.98
CA ARG A 275 -15.24 14.15 -7.96
C ARG A 275 -15.71 14.83 -6.67
N GLN A 276 -15.01 14.66 -5.56
CA GLN A 276 -15.51 15.25 -4.31
C GLN A 276 -15.53 16.79 -4.38
N LYS A 277 -16.74 17.35 -4.36
CA LYS A 277 -17.05 18.58 -3.63
C LYS A 277 -17.59 18.17 -2.26
N LEU A 278 -17.01 18.71 -1.19
CA LEU A 278 -17.43 18.47 0.19
C LEU A 278 -18.96 18.60 0.35
N ALA A 279 -19.61 17.56 0.90
CA ALA A 279 -20.83 17.79 1.65
C ALA A 279 -20.42 18.42 2.97
N LYS A 280 -20.71 19.71 3.16
CA LYS A 280 -20.63 20.29 4.51
C LYS A 280 -21.67 19.56 5.36
N SER A 281 -21.27 19.06 6.52
CA SER A 281 -22.22 18.75 7.58
C SER A 281 -22.82 20.09 8.03
N ASP A 282 -24.13 20.24 7.82
CA ASP A 282 -24.93 21.33 8.41
C ASP A 282 -25.01 21.19 9.94
#